data_AF-A0A7V6SUJ4-F1
#
_entry.id   AF-A0A7V6SUJ4-F1
#
_cell.length_a   1.000
_cell.length_b   1.000
_cell.length_c   1.000
_cell.angle_alpha   90.00
_cell.angle_beta   90.00
_cell.angle_gamma   90.00
#
_symmetry.space_group_name_H-M   'P 1'
#
loop_
_entity.id
_entity.type
_entity.pdbx_description
1 polymer ?
#
loop_
_entity_poly.entity_id
_entity_poly.type
_entity_poly.pdbx_seq_one_letter_code
_entity_poly.pdbx_strand_id
1 'polypeptide(L)'
;MTFQDIPYQRPRIEEAEKQMASFQEAFKATKTFDAQWEIMAEANRLRSHLFTMMILVNIRHSVNTLDPFYEAENAFFDEISPRLEALNMSFYDMLLDSPFLAEFESKLGKHFFDVVRLSRKTFSPEIMEELAQE
;
A
#
# COMPACT_ATOMS: atom_id res chain seq x y z
N MET A 1 -24.66 5.88 -0.09
CA MET A 1 -23.87 4.77 0.46
C MET A 1 -23.51 5.13 1.89
N THR A 2 -23.79 4.26 2.84
CA THR A 2 -23.39 4.40 4.25
C THR A 2 -22.11 3.58 4.51
N PHE A 3 -21.46 3.79 5.65
CA PHE A 3 -20.27 3.01 6.03
C PHE A 3 -20.57 1.51 6.17
N GLN A 4 -21.78 1.16 6.60
CA GLN A 4 -22.20 -0.23 6.75
C GLN A 4 -22.36 -0.92 5.39
N ASP A 5 -22.62 -0.17 4.33
CA ASP A 5 -22.80 -0.71 2.97
C ASP A 5 -21.46 -1.03 2.27
N ILE A 6 -20.31 -0.65 2.86
CA ILE A 6 -19.01 -0.93 2.25
C ILE A 6 -18.68 -2.42 2.42
N PRO A 7 -18.57 -3.20 1.33
CA PRO A 7 -18.31 -4.63 1.46
C PRO A 7 -16.90 -4.86 1.97
N TYR A 8 -16.77 -5.77 2.93
CA TYR A 8 -15.48 -6.30 3.33
C TYR A 8 -15.19 -7.59 2.55
N GLN A 9 -13.98 -7.67 1.99
CA GLN A 9 -13.45 -8.89 1.41
C GLN A 9 -11.99 -9.02 1.85
N ARG A 10 -11.66 -10.16 2.47
CA ARG A 10 -10.27 -10.43 2.87
C ARG A 10 -9.36 -10.38 1.65
N PRO A 11 -8.30 -9.53 1.65
CA PRO A 11 -7.39 -9.43 0.53
C PRO A 11 -6.50 -10.67 0.42
N ARG A 12 -6.13 -11.02 -0.80
CA ARG A 12 -5.13 -12.06 -1.10
C ARG A 12 -3.77 -11.40 -1.27
N ILE A 13 -3.02 -11.32 -0.19
CA ILE A 13 -1.77 -10.56 -0.14
C ILE A 13 -0.73 -11.08 -1.15
N GLU A 14 -0.64 -12.40 -1.36
CA GLU A 14 0.26 -13.00 -2.36
C GLU A 14 -0.08 -12.57 -3.80
N GLU A 15 -1.37 -12.39 -4.10
CA GLU A 15 -1.81 -11.91 -5.41
C GLU A 15 -1.49 -10.42 -5.57
N ALA A 16 -1.65 -9.63 -4.51
CA ALA A 16 -1.32 -8.22 -4.52
C ALA A 16 0.18 -7.97 -4.68
N GLU A 17 1.03 -8.76 -4.02
CA GLU A 17 2.49 -8.71 -4.18
C GLU A 17 2.90 -9.00 -5.62
N LYS A 18 2.32 -10.03 -6.24
CA LYS A 18 2.57 -10.36 -7.65
C LYS A 18 2.14 -9.23 -8.59
N GLN A 19 0.97 -8.64 -8.36
CA GLN A 19 0.48 -7.52 -9.16
C GLN A 19 1.39 -6.29 -9.00
N MET A 20 1.82 -5.97 -7.78
CA MET A 20 2.76 -4.87 -7.53
C MET A 20 4.09 -5.09 -8.25
N ALA A 21 4.64 -6.31 -8.21
CA ALA A 21 5.86 -6.65 -8.95
C ALA A 21 5.68 -6.45 -10.46
N SER A 22 4.55 -6.88 -11.03
CA SER A 22 4.23 -6.65 -12.45
C SER A 22 4.12 -5.17 -12.78
N PHE A 23 3.54 -4.34 -11.90
CA PHE A 23 3.51 -2.89 -12.09
C PHE A 23 4.92 -2.30 -12.08
N GLN A 24 5.79 -2.71 -11.16
CA GLN A 24 7.18 -2.23 -11.11
C GLN A 24 7.97 -2.58 -12.38
N GLU A 25 7.83 -3.81 -12.89
CA GLU A 25 8.47 -4.23 -14.14
C GLU A 25 7.97 -3.41 -15.32
N ALA A 26 6.66 -3.24 -15.45
CA ALA A 26 6.06 -2.43 -16.50
C ALA A 26 6.53 -0.97 -16.39
N PHE A 27 6.52 -0.39 -15.20
CA PHE A 27 6.92 0.98 -14.93
C PHE A 27 8.36 1.25 -15.39
N LYS A 28 9.29 0.34 -15.09
CA LYS A 28 10.69 0.39 -15.52
C LYS A 28 10.87 0.24 -17.03
N ALA A 29 10.02 -0.56 -17.69
CA ALA A 29 10.11 -0.80 -19.13
C ALA A 29 9.56 0.37 -19.98
N THR A 30 8.63 1.16 -19.43
CA THR A 30 8.06 2.30 -20.15
C THR A 30 9.02 3.48 -20.28
N LYS A 31 8.88 4.25 -21.36
CA LYS A 31 9.77 5.37 -21.72
C LYS A 31 9.06 6.72 -21.81
N THR A 32 7.81 6.79 -21.35
CA THR A 32 7.02 8.01 -21.36
C THR A 32 6.40 8.23 -20.00
N PHE A 33 6.30 9.51 -19.62
CA PHE A 33 5.66 9.88 -18.38
C PHE A 33 4.19 9.45 -18.32
N ASP A 34 3.43 9.62 -19.40
CA ASP A 34 2.01 9.22 -19.45
C ASP A 34 1.82 7.72 -19.19
N ALA A 35 2.71 6.86 -19.72
CA ALA A 35 2.62 5.43 -19.45
C ALA A 35 2.99 5.09 -18.01
N GLN A 36 4.00 5.74 -17.43
CA GLN A 36 4.31 5.61 -16.01
C GLN A 36 3.19 6.12 -15.11
N TRP A 37 2.50 7.19 -15.51
CA TRP A 37 1.36 7.75 -14.79
C TRP A 37 0.20 6.76 -14.69
N GLU A 38 -0.17 6.11 -15.79
CA GLU A 38 -1.23 5.10 -15.80
C GLU A 38 -0.87 3.89 -14.92
N ILE A 39 0.36 3.39 -15.02
CA ILE A 39 0.84 2.26 -14.20
C ILE A 39 0.84 2.64 -12.71
N MET A 40 1.30 3.84 -12.38
CA MET A 40 1.25 4.38 -11.02
C MET A 40 -0.19 4.47 -10.51
N ALA A 41 -1.12 4.93 -11.33
CA ALA A 41 -2.52 5.03 -10.96
C ALA A 41 -3.13 3.65 -10.64
N GLU A 42 -2.86 2.62 -11.45
CA GLU A 42 -3.30 1.25 -11.18
C GLU A 42 -2.64 0.67 -9.91
N ALA A 43 -1.33 0.87 -9.74
CA ALA A 43 -0.63 0.46 -8.53
C ALA A 43 -1.20 1.13 -7.27
N ASN A 44 -1.55 2.41 -7.36
CA ASN A 44 -2.18 3.13 -6.25
C ASN A 44 -3.61 2.65 -5.98
N ARG A 45 -4.37 2.21 -7.00
CA ARG A 45 -5.70 1.59 -6.79
C ARG A 45 -5.59 0.28 -6.03
N LEU A 46 -4.64 -0.59 -6.39
CA LEU A 46 -4.33 -1.82 -5.66
C LEU A 46 -3.99 -1.50 -4.20
N ARG A 47 -3.05 -0.59 -3.98
CA ARG A 47 -2.63 -0.14 -2.64
C ARG A 47 -3.82 0.38 -1.82
N SER A 48 -4.61 1.27 -2.41
CA SER A 48 -5.78 1.88 -1.75
C SER A 48 -6.84 0.85 -1.38
N HIS A 49 -7.06 -0.17 -2.20
CA HIS A 49 -7.99 -1.25 -1.90
C HIS A 49 -7.55 -2.06 -0.67
N LEU A 50 -6.27 -2.42 -0.58
CA LEU A 50 -5.73 -3.15 0.57
C LEU A 50 -5.89 -2.37 1.87
N PHE A 51 -5.48 -1.09 1.87
CA PHE A 51 -5.63 -0.22 3.04
C PHE A 51 -7.11 -0.01 3.40
N THR A 52 -8.01 0.06 2.42
CA THR A 52 -9.45 0.14 2.68
C THR A 52 -9.95 -1.10 3.44
N MET A 53 -9.55 -2.31 3.02
CA MET A 53 -9.95 -3.55 3.71
C MET A 53 -9.40 -3.60 5.14
N MET A 54 -8.15 -3.20 5.35
CA MET A 54 -7.52 -3.11 6.67
C MET A 54 -8.25 -2.12 7.58
N ILE A 55 -8.52 -0.91 7.09
CA ILE A 55 -9.23 0.14 7.85
C ILE A 55 -10.66 -0.30 8.19
N LEU A 56 -11.35 -0.98 7.27
CA LEU A 56 -12.70 -1.50 7.53
C LEU A 56 -12.69 -2.49 8.70
N VAL A 57 -11.72 -3.41 8.73
CA VAL A 57 -11.58 -4.37 9.83
C VAL A 57 -11.26 -3.65 11.13
N ASN A 58 -10.27 -2.76 11.14
CA ASN A 58 -9.88 -2.02 12.34
C ASN A 58 -11.05 -1.23 12.95
N ILE A 59 -11.84 -0.53 12.12
CA ILE A 59 -13.02 0.21 12.60
C ILE A 59 -14.09 -0.75 13.13
N ARG A 60 -14.40 -1.83 12.42
CA ARG A 60 -15.49 -2.74 12.81
C ARG A 60 -15.14 -3.58 14.04
N HIS A 61 -13.88 -3.97 14.17
CA HIS A 61 -13.34 -4.61 15.36
C HIS A 61 -13.37 -3.68 16.57
N SER A 62 -12.89 -2.44 16.45
CA SER A 62 -12.88 -1.49 17.57
C SER A 62 -14.28 -1.09 18.05
N VAL A 63 -15.30 -1.16 17.19
CA VAL A 63 -16.70 -0.96 17.57
C VAL A 63 -17.24 -2.11 18.42
N ASN A 64 -16.83 -3.36 18.15
CA ASN A 64 -17.24 -4.53 18.91
C ASN A 64 -16.12 -5.60 18.94
N THR A 65 -15.26 -5.52 19.96
CA THR A 65 -14.13 -6.44 20.14
C THR A 65 -14.54 -7.86 20.55
N LEU A 66 -15.83 -8.10 20.80
CA LEU A 66 -16.36 -9.44 21.07
C LEU A 66 -16.89 -10.13 19.80
N ASP A 67 -16.83 -9.47 18.64
CA ASP A 67 -17.19 -10.08 17.36
C ASP A 67 -16.07 -11.03 16.90
N PRO A 68 -16.29 -12.36 16.92
CA PRO A 68 -15.24 -13.32 16.58
C PRO A 68 -14.82 -13.24 15.10
N PHE A 69 -15.66 -12.72 14.21
CA PHE A 69 -15.28 -12.52 12.82
C PHE A 69 -14.25 -11.40 12.70
N TYR A 70 -14.56 -10.20 13.22
CA TYR A 70 -13.63 -9.07 13.12
C TYR A 70 -12.40 -9.22 14.01
N GLU A 71 -12.45 -10.00 15.09
CA GLU A 71 -11.25 -10.42 15.84
C GLU A 71 -10.29 -11.23 14.95
N ALA A 72 -10.80 -12.25 14.25
CA ALA A 72 -9.98 -13.09 13.38
C ALA A 72 -9.46 -12.32 12.14
N GLU A 73 -10.25 -11.39 11.61
CA GLU A 73 -9.78 -10.51 10.54
C GLU A 73 -8.73 -9.51 11.04
N ASN A 74 -8.85 -8.98 12.26
CA ASN A 74 -7.86 -8.06 12.82
C ASN A 74 -6.52 -8.78 13.01
N ALA A 75 -6.54 -9.97 13.64
CA ALA A 75 -5.34 -10.80 13.79
C ALA A 75 -4.67 -11.16 12.45
N PHE A 76 -5.47 -11.40 11.41
CA PHE A 76 -4.94 -11.58 10.05
C PHE A 76 -4.21 -10.33 9.54
N PHE A 77 -4.79 -9.14 9.72
CA PHE A 77 -4.15 -7.89 9.32
C PHE A 77 -2.91 -7.55 10.15
N ASP A 78 -2.89 -7.92 11.44
CA ASP A 78 -1.71 -7.78 12.30
C ASP A 78 -0.55 -8.62 11.72
N GLU A 79 -0.81 -9.89 11.36
CA GLU A 79 0.17 -10.80 10.74
C GLU A 79 0.68 -10.30 9.38
N ILE A 80 -0.20 -9.76 8.53
CA ILE A 80 0.19 -9.31 7.18
C ILE A 80 0.62 -7.84 7.11
N SER A 81 0.53 -7.08 8.22
CA SER A 81 0.88 -5.66 8.26
C SER A 81 2.29 -5.35 7.74
N PRO A 82 3.34 -6.15 8.01
CA PRO A 82 4.68 -5.86 7.48
C PRO A 82 4.72 -6.06 5.96
N ARG A 83 3.96 -7.00 5.43
CA ARG A 83 3.86 -7.25 3.97
C ARG A 83 3.10 -6.12 3.27
N LEU A 84 2.06 -5.59 3.91
CA LEU A 84 1.36 -4.41 3.41
C LEU A 84 2.27 -3.17 3.37
N GLU A 85 3.09 -2.97 4.40
CA GLU A 85 4.05 -1.88 4.41
C GLU A 85 5.15 -2.07 3.35
N ALA A 86 5.65 -3.30 3.16
CA ALA A 86 6.58 -3.60 2.08
C ALA A 86 6.01 -3.30 0.69
N LEU A 87 4.71 -3.56 0.47
CA LEU A 87 4.01 -3.22 -0.77
C LEU A 87 3.86 -1.70 -0.94
N ASN A 88 3.55 -0.99 0.15
CA ASN A 88 3.49 0.47 0.18
C ASN A 88 4.85 1.10 -0.17
N MET A 89 5.92 0.58 0.42
CA MET A 89 7.29 1.00 0.16
C MET A 89 7.75 0.69 -1.26
N SER A 90 7.36 -0.47 -1.79
CA SER A 90 7.58 -0.84 -3.19
C SER A 90 6.96 0.16 -4.17
N PHE A 91 5.78 0.72 -3.84
CA PHE A 91 5.13 1.78 -4.62
C PHE A 91 5.90 3.11 -4.52
N TYR A 92 6.38 3.46 -3.33
CA TYR A 92 7.21 4.65 -3.10
C TYR A 92 8.54 4.62 -3.84
N ASP A 93 9.24 3.48 -3.79
CA ASP A 93 10.51 3.29 -4.53
C ASP A 93 10.29 3.39 -6.04
N MET A 94 9.20 2.84 -6.55
CA MET A 94 8.83 2.96 -7.97
C MET A 94 8.75 4.43 -8.41
N LEU A 95 8.19 5.31 -7.58
CA LEU A 95 8.09 6.74 -7.86
C LEU A 95 9.44 7.46 -7.76
N LEU A 96 10.22 7.17 -6.71
CA LEU A 96 11.52 7.82 -6.48
C LEU A 96 12.57 7.44 -7.53
N ASP A 97 12.51 6.21 -8.04
CA ASP A 97 13.46 5.70 -9.02
C ASP A 97 13.02 6.03 -10.47
N SER A 98 11.91 6.75 -10.65
CA SER A 98 11.44 7.21 -11.96
C SER A 98 12.39 8.24 -12.59
N PRO A 99 12.73 8.12 -13.89
CA PRO A 99 13.44 9.18 -14.60
C PRO A 99 12.59 10.46 -14.77
N PHE A 100 11.27 10.36 -14.58
CA PHE A 100 10.32 11.47 -14.65
C PHE A 100 9.93 12.02 -13.26
N LEU A 101 10.77 11.79 -12.23
CA LEU A 101 10.52 12.23 -10.86
C LEU A 101 10.08 13.70 -10.76
N ALA A 102 10.73 14.60 -11.50
CA ALA A 102 10.38 16.03 -11.50
C ALA A 102 8.95 16.30 -12.01
N GLU A 103 8.47 15.53 -12.98
CA GLU A 103 7.12 15.64 -13.51
C GLU A 103 6.09 15.10 -12.50
N PHE A 104 6.40 13.99 -11.85
CA PHE A 104 5.57 13.48 -10.74
C PHE A 104 5.49 14.48 -9.58
N GLU A 105 6.62 15.08 -9.17
CA GLU A 105 6.63 16.11 -8.12
C GLU A 105 5.78 17.32 -8.49
N SER A 106 5.81 17.73 -9.76
CA SER A 106 4.97 18.83 -10.24
C SER A 106 3.48 18.50 -10.20
N LYS A 107 3.09 17.24 -10.42
CA LYS A 107 1.68 16.82 -10.42
C LYS A 107 1.14 16.44 -9.04
N LEU A 108 1.93 15.73 -8.23
CA LEU A 108 1.52 15.20 -6.92
C LEU A 108 1.90 16.13 -5.76
N GLY A 109 2.80 17.08 -6.01
CA GLY A 109 3.26 18.06 -5.02
C GLY A 109 4.50 17.60 -4.26
N LYS A 110 5.36 18.57 -3.95
CA LYS A 110 6.64 18.34 -3.25
C LYS A 110 6.47 17.72 -1.86
N HIS A 111 5.44 18.13 -1.13
CA HIS A 111 5.20 17.62 0.22
C HIS A 111 4.97 16.11 0.25
N PHE A 112 4.25 15.57 -0.75
CA PHE A 112 4.06 14.12 -0.88
C PHE A 112 5.42 13.43 -1.05
N PHE A 113 6.30 13.95 -1.91
CA PHE A 113 7.62 13.38 -2.12
C PHE A 113 8.56 13.54 -0.91
N ASP A 114 8.38 14.57 -0.08
CA ASP A 114 9.11 14.69 1.19
C ASP A 114 8.72 13.58 2.16
N VAL A 115 7.42 13.26 2.26
CA VAL A 115 6.93 12.11 3.04
C VAL A 115 7.48 10.80 2.48
N VAL A 116 7.39 10.59 1.17
CA VAL A 116 7.89 9.38 0.50
C VAL A 116 9.39 9.16 0.75
N ARG A 117 10.22 10.21 0.66
CA ARG A 117 11.66 10.14 0.96
C ARG A 117 11.94 9.83 2.43
N LEU A 118 11.12 10.37 3.34
CA LEU A 118 11.25 10.08 4.76
C LEU A 118 10.90 8.62 5.04
N SER A 119 9.79 8.13 4.48
CA SER A 119 9.37 6.72 4.59
C SER A 119 10.46 5.76 4.11
N ARG A 120 11.13 6.06 2.98
CA ARG A 120 12.28 5.24 2.50
C ARG A 120 13.46 5.20 3.46
N LYS A 121 13.64 6.23 4.30
CA LYS A 121 14.71 6.23 5.31
C LYS A 121 14.33 5.48 6.59
N THR A 122 13.05 5.46 6.92
CA THR A 122 12.54 4.83 8.14
C THR A 122 12.16 3.38 7.93
N PHE A 123 12.15 2.89 6.70
CA PHE A 123 11.87 1.50 6.36
C PHE A 123 13.15 0.83 5.87
N SER A 124 13.73 -0.06 6.68
CA SER A 124 14.85 -0.91 6.29
C SER A 124 14.50 -2.39 6.51
N PRO A 125 15.03 -3.32 5.69
CA PRO A 125 14.82 -4.76 5.91
C PRO A 125 15.23 -5.23 7.31
N GLU A 126 16.17 -4.53 7.94
CA GLU A 126 16.74 -4.86 9.25
C GLU A 126 15.74 -4.65 10.41
N ILE A 127 14.73 -3.78 10.24
CA ILE A 127 13.71 -3.50 11.27
C ILE A 127 12.38 -4.24 11.03
N MET A 128 12.29 -5.04 9.97
CA MET A 128 11.06 -5.75 9.60
C MET A 128 10.63 -6.79 10.63
N GLU A 129 11.59 -7.43 11.30
CA GLU A 129 11.31 -8.37 12.39
C GLU A 129 10.80 -7.66 13.65
N GLU A 130 11.28 -6.44 13.93
CA GLU A 130 10.82 -5.63 15.07
C GLU A 130 9.43 -5.05 14.82
N LEU A 131 9.14 -4.59 13.60
CA LEU A 131 7.81 -4.12 13.19
C LEU A 131 6.73 -5.21 13.27
N ALA A 132 7.12 -6.48 13.12
CA ALA A 132 6.20 -7.61 13.24
C ALA A 132 5.94 -8.03 14.70
N GLN A 133 6.69 -7.49 15.67
CA GLN A 133 6.58 -7.81 17.10
C GLN A 133 5.87 -6.73 17.93
N GLU A 134 5.55 -5.56 17.34
CA GLU A 134 4.71 -4.52 17.96
C GLU A 134 3.22 -4.81 17.82
#